data_AF-A0A9E2PD83-F1
#
_entry.id   AF-A0A9E2PD83-F1
#
_cell.length_a   1.000
_cell.length_b   1.000
_cell.length_c   1.000
_cell.angle_alpha   90.00
_cell.angle_beta   90.00
_cell.angle_gamma   90.00
#
_symmetry.space_group_name_H-M   'P 1'
#
loop_
_entity.id
_entity.type
_entity.pdbx_description
1 polymer ?
#
loop_
_entity_poly.entity_id
_entity_poly.type
_entity_poly.pdbx_seq_one_letter_code
_entity_poly.pdbx_strand_id
1 'polypeptide(L)'
;MDWSDEAMEAVSRVPFFIRKKVKKAVEEKAAEYGVDFITIEHVRSCKKNFIDRMEDEIKGYQIEKCFGMGNCPHCVVSSDILVKKLEDIIIKRDLKSFLQKRTGGPLKMHHEFRISISECPSACSRPQIADIGLLGACVPNITDTTCDLCEA
;
A
#
# COMPACT_ATOMS: atom_id res chain seq x y z
N MET A 1 8.49 26.50 20.48
CA MET A 1 9.27 25.41 21.08
C MET A 1 10.69 25.55 20.63
N ASP A 2 11.60 25.51 21.58
CA ASP A 2 13.03 25.56 21.31
C ASP A 2 13.53 24.12 21.05
N TRP A 3 14.56 23.98 20.22
CA TRP A 3 15.11 22.69 19.83
C TRP A 3 16.60 22.64 20.17
N SER A 4 17.09 21.49 20.60
CA SER A 4 18.53 21.27 20.71
C SER A 4 19.18 21.18 19.32
N ASP A 5 20.48 21.52 19.25
CA ASP A 5 21.23 21.47 18.00
C ASP A 5 21.25 20.05 17.42
N GLU A 6 21.36 19.02 18.27
CA GLU A 6 21.33 17.62 17.87
C GLU A 6 19.96 17.22 17.29
N ALA A 7 18.87 17.74 17.86
CA ALA A 7 17.52 17.49 17.37
C ALA A 7 17.28 18.16 16.01
N MET A 8 17.76 19.39 15.82
CA MET A 8 17.70 20.09 14.53
C MET A 8 18.52 19.37 13.45
N GLU A 9 19.73 18.93 13.79
CA GLU A 9 20.60 18.17 12.88
C GLU A 9 19.99 16.82 12.50
N ALA A 10 19.31 16.13 13.43
CA ALA A 10 18.60 14.90 13.09
C ALA A 10 17.46 15.15 12.06
N VAL A 11 16.73 16.26 12.19
CA VAL A 11 15.67 16.64 11.24
C VAL A 11 16.24 17.12 9.91
N SER A 12 17.44 17.71 9.89
CA SER A 12 18.11 18.17 8.65
C SER A 12 18.35 17.01 7.68
N ARG A 13 18.58 15.80 8.19
CA ARG A 13 18.81 14.57 7.40
C ARG A 13 17.54 14.01 6.75
N VAL A 14 16.36 14.42 7.18
CA VAL A 14 15.09 14.04 6.55
C VAL A 14 14.95 14.76 5.21
N PRO A 15 14.37 14.14 4.16
CA PRO A 15 14.11 14.82 2.89
C PRO A 15 13.34 16.13 3.07
N PHE A 16 13.78 17.20 2.38
CA PHE A 16 13.31 18.57 2.64
C PHE A 16 11.78 18.74 2.57
N PHE A 17 11.11 18.01 1.66
CA PHE A 17 9.67 18.07 1.45
C PHE A 17 8.84 17.46 2.60
N ILE A 18 9.45 16.67 3.49
CA ILE A 18 8.78 16.08 4.67
C ILE A 18 9.20 16.79 5.97
N ARG A 19 10.31 17.53 5.99
CA ARG A 19 10.86 18.16 7.22
C ARG A 19 9.83 18.96 8.01
N LYS A 20 9.00 19.77 7.33
CA LYS A 20 7.94 20.57 7.99
C LYS A 20 6.92 19.68 8.71
N LYS A 21 6.52 18.56 8.10
CA LYS A 21 5.61 17.59 8.73
C LYS A 21 6.28 16.89 9.92
N VAL A 22 7.54 16.50 9.80
CA VAL A 22 8.28 15.86 10.90
C VAL A 22 8.43 16.81 12.09
N LYS A 23 8.83 18.07 11.87
CA LYS A 23 8.92 19.08 12.94
C LYS A 23 7.58 19.23 13.68
N LYS A 24 6.50 19.43 12.93
CA LYS A 24 5.16 19.57 13.49
C LYS A 24 4.76 18.36 14.34
N ALA A 25 5.00 17.15 13.85
CA ALA A 25 4.66 15.92 14.58
C ALA A 25 5.45 15.77 15.89
N VAL A 26 6.73 16.17 15.90
CA VAL A 26 7.56 16.15 17.12
C VAL A 26 7.09 17.23 18.11
N GLU A 27 6.77 18.43 17.63
CA GLU A 27 6.26 19.54 18.45
C GLU A 27 4.90 19.21 19.08
N GLU A 28 3.96 18.67 18.30
CA GLU A 28 2.65 18.23 18.80
C GLU A 28 2.80 17.19 19.92
N LYS A 29 3.69 16.20 19.72
CA LYS A 29 3.93 15.16 20.71
C LYS A 29 4.66 15.69 21.94
N ALA A 30 5.61 16.62 21.79
CA ALA A 30 6.25 17.28 22.92
C ALA A 30 5.25 18.13 23.73
N ALA A 31 4.31 18.77 23.04
CA ALA A 31 3.24 19.57 23.67
C ALA A 31 2.29 18.70 24.50
N GLU A 32 1.96 17.49 24.03
CA GLU A 32 1.18 16.50 24.80
C GLU A 32 1.84 16.14 26.15
N TYR A 33 3.17 16.13 26.21
CA TYR A 33 3.93 15.90 27.45
C TYR A 33 4.24 17.18 28.23
N GLY A 34 3.75 18.35 27.79
CA GLY A 34 4.00 19.64 28.42
C GLY A 34 5.46 20.10 28.36
N VAL A 35 6.19 19.70 27.31
CA VAL A 35 7.62 20.01 27.17
C VAL A 35 7.83 21.12 26.13
N ASP A 36 8.45 22.22 26.55
CA ASP A 36 8.72 23.38 25.68
C ASP A 36 10.07 23.32 24.94
N PHE A 37 10.95 22.39 25.36
CA PHE A 37 12.30 22.19 24.81
C PHE A 37 12.48 20.79 24.20
N ILE A 38 12.72 20.74 22.89
CA ILE A 38 12.78 19.51 22.11
C ILE A 38 14.22 18.99 22.05
N THR A 39 14.46 17.85 22.70
CA THR A 39 15.72 17.10 22.63
C THR A 39 15.71 16.01 21.54
N ILE A 40 16.88 15.41 21.30
CA ILE A 40 17.03 14.28 20.39
C ILE A 40 16.22 13.05 20.82
N GLU A 41 15.96 12.87 22.11
CA GLU A 41 15.10 11.79 22.64
C GLU A 41 13.66 11.93 22.14
N HIS A 42 13.10 13.15 22.10
CA HIS A 42 11.76 13.38 21.56
C HIS A 42 11.67 13.02 20.07
N VAL A 43 12.70 13.39 19.29
CA VAL A 43 12.79 13.04 17.87
C VAL A 43 12.88 11.51 17.69
N ARG A 44 13.73 10.85 18.47
CA ARG A 44 13.90 9.39 18.44
C ARG A 44 12.62 8.66 18.85
N SER A 45 11.96 9.13 19.91
CA SER A 45 10.68 8.59 20.39
C SER A 45 9.58 8.75 19.36
N CYS A 46 9.46 9.92 18.73
CA CYS A 46 8.49 10.15 17.65
C CYS A 46 8.75 9.22 16.46
N LYS A 47 10.01 9.08 16.04
CA LYS A 47 10.41 8.16 14.97
C LYS A 47 10.07 6.71 15.32
N LYS A 48 10.38 6.25 16.53
CA LYS A 48 10.08 4.89 16.99
C LYS A 48 8.57 4.63 16.98
N ASN A 49 7.79 5.50 17.62
CA ASN A 49 6.33 5.38 17.65
C ASN A 49 5.70 5.38 16.27
N PHE A 50 6.25 6.14 15.32
CA PHE A 50 5.78 6.15 13.94
C PHE A 50 6.02 4.81 13.25
N ILE A 51 7.20 4.20 13.45
CA ILE A 51 7.53 2.88 12.89
C ILE A 51 6.67 1.79 13.53
N ASP A 52 6.54 1.80 14.86
CA ASP A 52 5.77 0.79 15.60
C ASP A 52 4.29 0.84 15.18
N ARG A 53 3.69 2.04 15.05
CA ARG A 53 2.31 2.18 14.53
C ARG A 53 2.18 1.68 13.09
N MET A 54 3.15 1.99 12.23
CA MET A 54 3.15 1.47 10.86
C MET A 54 3.23 -0.05 10.83
N GLU A 55 3.93 -0.68 11.78
CA GLU A 55 4.00 -2.13 11.89
C GLU A 55 2.64 -2.74 12.27
N ASP A 56 1.95 -2.15 13.24
CA ASP A 56 0.63 -2.61 13.70
C ASP A 56 -0.44 -2.51 12.60
N GLU A 57 -0.35 -1.48 11.75
CA GLU A 57 -1.27 -1.25 10.63
C GLU A 57 -1.06 -2.21 9.44
N ILE A 58 0.06 -2.96 9.40
CA ILE A 58 0.34 -3.89 8.31
C ILE A 58 -0.51 -5.15 8.42
N LYS A 59 -1.37 -5.35 7.42
CA LYS A 59 -2.20 -6.55 7.27
C LYS A 59 -1.36 -7.76 6.84
N GLY A 60 -0.24 -7.51 6.15
CA GLY A 60 0.67 -8.52 5.60
C GLY A 60 0.33 -8.90 4.16
N TYR A 61 -0.76 -8.38 3.62
CA TYR A 61 -1.16 -8.58 2.23
C TYR A 61 -2.09 -7.48 1.74
N GLN A 62 -2.12 -7.30 0.42
CA GLN A 62 -3.05 -6.42 -0.28
C GLN A 62 -3.69 -7.16 -1.45
N ILE A 63 -5.00 -7.01 -1.60
CA ILE A 63 -5.73 -7.44 -2.79
C ILE A 63 -6.35 -6.20 -3.43
N GLU A 64 -5.87 -5.83 -4.61
CA GLU A 64 -6.37 -4.70 -5.38
C GLU A 64 -7.13 -5.19 -6.61
N LYS A 65 -8.23 -4.52 -6.94
CA LYS A 65 -8.97 -4.76 -8.19
C LYS A 65 -9.21 -3.46 -8.94
N CYS A 66 -9.32 -3.53 -10.27
CA CYS A 66 -9.78 -2.40 -11.07
C CYS A 66 -11.28 -2.11 -10.82
N PHE A 67 -11.81 -1.03 -11.41
CA PHE A 67 -13.22 -0.65 -11.25
C PHE A 67 -14.22 -1.73 -11.69
N GLY A 68 -13.85 -2.51 -12.71
CA GLY A 68 -14.53 -3.75 -13.04
C GLY A 68 -16.02 -3.62 -13.42
N MET A 69 -16.73 -4.73 -13.28
CA MET A 69 -18.14 -4.87 -13.65
C MET A 69 -19.02 -3.87 -12.88
N GLY A 70 -19.88 -3.15 -13.60
CA GLY A 70 -20.76 -2.11 -13.06
C GLY A 70 -20.16 -0.70 -13.07
N ASN A 71 -18.84 -0.55 -13.15
CA ASN A 71 -18.16 0.76 -13.14
C ASN A 71 -17.20 0.97 -14.32
N CYS A 72 -17.03 -0.03 -15.20
CA CYS A 72 -16.17 0.05 -16.38
C CYS A 72 -16.85 -0.61 -17.59
N PRO A 73 -16.97 0.08 -18.74
CA PRO A 73 -17.58 -0.50 -19.95
C PRO A 73 -16.70 -1.55 -20.65
N HIS A 74 -15.41 -1.62 -20.30
CA HIS A 74 -14.44 -2.55 -20.91
C HIS A 74 -14.26 -3.84 -20.11
N CYS A 75 -14.97 -3.99 -18.98
CA CYS A 75 -14.92 -5.22 -18.19
C CYS A 75 -15.43 -6.40 -19.03
N VAL A 76 -14.66 -7.49 -19.08
CA VAL A 76 -15.03 -8.70 -19.82
C VAL A 76 -15.35 -9.87 -18.91
N VAL A 77 -14.87 -9.85 -17.66
CA VAL A 77 -15.12 -10.89 -16.65
C VAL A 77 -15.25 -10.28 -15.25
N SER A 78 -16.12 -10.81 -14.40
CA SER A 78 -16.20 -10.38 -13.00
C SER A 78 -15.25 -11.17 -12.10
N SER A 79 -14.64 -10.50 -11.13
CA SER A 79 -13.70 -11.07 -10.16
C SER A 79 -14.21 -11.12 -8.72
N ASP A 80 -15.45 -10.70 -8.44
CA ASP A 80 -15.93 -10.53 -7.05
C ASP A 80 -15.90 -11.82 -6.22
N ILE A 81 -16.25 -12.95 -6.83
CA ILE A 81 -16.18 -14.27 -6.17
C ILE A 81 -14.72 -14.68 -5.94
N LEU A 82 -13.84 -14.38 -6.90
CA LEU A 82 -12.43 -14.71 -6.83
C LEU A 82 -11.72 -13.92 -5.72
N VAL A 83 -12.00 -12.62 -5.59
CA VAL A 83 -11.46 -11.77 -4.52
C VAL A 83 -11.78 -12.37 -3.15
N LYS A 84 -13.05 -12.71 -2.90
CA LYS A 84 -13.47 -13.32 -1.62
C LYS A 84 -12.74 -14.63 -1.34
N LYS A 85 -12.62 -15.51 -2.35
CA LYS A 85 -11.89 -16.78 -2.21
C LYS A 85 -10.41 -16.57 -1.92
N LEU A 86 -9.77 -15.58 -2.54
CA LEU A 86 -8.37 -15.26 -2.29
C LEU A 86 -8.17 -14.75 -0.87
N GLU A 87 -9.04 -13.84 -0.39
CA GLU A 87 -9.01 -13.38 1.00
C GLU A 87 -9.14 -14.54 1.99
N ASP A 88 -10.12 -15.43 1.76
CA ASP A 88 -10.32 -16.62 2.59
C ASP A 88 -9.09 -17.53 2.62
N ILE A 89 -8.42 -17.75 1.49
CA ILE A 89 -7.20 -18.56 1.40
C ILE A 89 -6.08 -17.91 2.20
N ILE A 90 -5.86 -16.61 2.04
CA ILE A 90 -4.79 -15.88 2.72
C ILE A 90 -4.99 -15.91 4.23
N ILE A 91 -6.22 -15.65 4.70
CA ILE A 91 -6.58 -15.68 6.13
C ILE A 91 -6.36 -17.08 6.70
N LYS A 92 -6.88 -18.13 6.02
CA LYS A 92 -6.73 -19.52 6.47
C LYS A 92 -5.28 -19.99 6.55
N ARG A 93 -4.40 -19.42 5.74
CA ARG A 93 -2.96 -19.76 5.72
C ARG A 93 -2.12 -18.93 6.67
N ASP A 94 -2.71 -17.94 7.34
CA ASP A 94 -2.02 -16.99 8.23
C ASP A 94 -0.75 -16.42 7.57
N LEU A 95 -0.96 -15.78 6.41
CA LEU A 95 0.14 -15.25 5.60
C LEU A 95 0.98 -14.21 6.37
N LYS A 96 0.36 -13.42 7.26
CA LYS A 96 1.06 -12.45 8.09
C LYS A 96 2.13 -13.13 8.95
N SER A 97 1.76 -14.16 9.70
CA SER A 97 2.71 -14.93 10.52
C SER A 97 3.77 -15.63 9.67
N PHE A 98 3.40 -16.14 8.50
CA PHE A 98 4.37 -16.73 7.57
C PHE A 98 5.44 -15.72 7.14
N LEU A 99 5.03 -14.50 6.75
CA LEU A 99 5.94 -13.46 6.33
C LEU A 99 6.83 -12.97 7.48
N GLN A 100 6.27 -12.77 8.69
CA GLN A 100 7.05 -12.39 9.88
C GLN A 100 8.17 -13.39 10.19
N LYS A 101 7.89 -14.69 10.07
CA LYS A 101 8.90 -15.75 10.27
C LYS A 101 10.01 -15.70 9.21
N ARG A 102 9.70 -15.27 7.99
CA ARG A 102 10.68 -15.15 6.88
C ARG A 102 11.55 -13.90 7.00
N THR A 103 10.99 -12.78 7.45
CA THR A 103 11.72 -11.51 7.56
C THR A 103 12.64 -11.45 8.78
N GLY A 104 12.46 -12.34 9.77
CA GLY A 104 13.28 -12.39 10.98
C GLY A 104 13.11 -11.14 11.86
N GLY A 105 11.98 -10.46 11.74
CA GLY A 105 11.73 -9.17 12.37
C GLY A 105 10.40 -8.56 11.95
N PRO A 106 10.14 -7.32 12.38
CA PRO A 106 8.88 -6.62 12.15
C PRO A 106 8.55 -6.51 10.66
N LEU A 107 7.27 -6.70 10.30
CA LEU A 107 6.84 -6.50 8.92
C LEU A 107 6.88 -5.02 8.55
N LYS A 108 7.24 -4.75 7.30
CA LYS A 108 7.30 -3.40 6.72
C LYS A 108 6.39 -3.38 5.50
N MET A 109 5.92 -2.20 5.09
CA MET A 109 4.98 -2.05 3.96
C MET A 109 5.45 -2.69 2.65
N HIS A 110 6.76 -2.73 2.41
CA HIS A 110 7.33 -3.36 1.21
C HIS A 110 7.44 -4.89 1.30
N HIS A 111 7.13 -5.49 2.46
CA HIS A 111 7.03 -6.93 2.64
C HIS A 111 5.59 -7.45 2.42
N GLU A 112 4.59 -6.56 2.29
CA GLU A 112 3.22 -7.02 2.07
C GLU A 112 3.10 -7.73 0.73
N PHE A 113 2.49 -8.92 0.77
CA PHE A 113 2.22 -9.71 -0.41
C PHE A 113 1.07 -9.10 -1.22
N ARG A 114 1.29 -8.82 -2.51
CA ARG A 114 0.35 -8.08 -3.35
C ARG A 114 -0.27 -8.98 -4.41
N ILE A 115 -1.60 -9.02 -4.41
CA ILE A 115 -2.39 -9.59 -5.51
C ILE A 115 -3.11 -8.44 -6.20
N SER A 116 -2.96 -8.31 -7.51
CA SER A 116 -3.64 -7.30 -8.31
C SER A 116 -4.45 -7.96 -9.43
N ILE A 117 -5.71 -7.54 -9.56
CA ILE A 117 -6.70 -8.15 -10.44
C ILE A 117 -7.28 -7.10 -11.38
N SER A 118 -7.12 -7.33 -12.68
CA SER A 118 -7.79 -6.55 -13.72
C SER A 118 -8.78 -7.42 -14.47
N GLU A 119 -10.00 -6.92 -14.62
CA GLU A 119 -11.14 -7.64 -15.22
C GLU A 119 -11.17 -7.58 -16.76
N CYS A 120 -10.12 -7.05 -17.38
CA CYS A 120 -9.90 -7.05 -18.83
C CYS A 120 -8.40 -6.92 -19.16
N PRO A 121 -8.00 -7.12 -20.43
CA PRO A 121 -6.59 -7.04 -20.84
C PRO A 121 -5.95 -5.65 -20.68
N SER A 122 -6.74 -4.58 -20.50
CA SER A 122 -6.24 -3.20 -20.32
C SER A 122 -5.47 -3.00 -19.01
N ALA A 123 -5.53 -3.95 -18.07
CA ALA A 123 -4.62 -4.02 -16.94
C ALA A 123 -4.59 -2.77 -16.01
N CYS A 124 -5.72 -2.07 -15.83
CA CYS A 124 -5.77 -0.80 -15.09
C CYS A 124 -5.27 -0.88 -13.63
N SER A 125 -5.35 -2.05 -12.98
CA SER A 125 -4.83 -2.28 -11.63
C SER A 125 -3.31 -2.54 -11.58
N ARG A 126 -2.63 -2.47 -12.72
CA ARG A 126 -1.19 -2.74 -12.87
C ARG A 126 -0.77 -4.14 -12.35
N PRO A 127 -1.47 -5.23 -12.74
CA PRO A 127 -1.18 -6.59 -12.27
C PRO A 127 0.26 -7.06 -12.55
N GLN A 128 0.90 -6.52 -13.58
CA GLN A 128 2.26 -6.89 -14.00
C GLN A 128 3.38 -6.53 -13.02
N ILE A 129 3.13 -5.66 -12.04
CA ILE A 129 4.11 -5.27 -11.01
C ILE A 129 3.76 -5.79 -9.60
N ALA A 130 2.72 -6.63 -9.50
CA ALA A 130 2.34 -7.29 -8.25
C ALA A 130 3.02 -8.66 -8.12
N ASP A 131 3.05 -9.23 -6.91
CA ASP A 131 3.58 -10.59 -6.69
C ASP A 131 2.73 -11.63 -7.42
N ILE A 132 1.40 -11.43 -7.43
CA ILE A 132 0.46 -12.16 -8.29
C ILE A 132 -0.38 -11.17 -9.07
N GLY A 133 -0.25 -11.20 -10.39
CA GLY A 133 -1.10 -10.48 -11.33
C GLY A 133 -2.14 -11.39 -11.97
N LEU A 134 -3.41 -10.99 -11.93
CA LEU A 134 -4.51 -11.70 -12.61
C LEU A 134 -5.14 -10.79 -13.65
N LEU A 135 -5.23 -11.29 -14.88
CA LEU A 135 -5.79 -10.59 -16.03
C LEU A 135 -7.01 -11.34 -16.56
N GLY A 136 -8.13 -10.63 -16.60
CA GLY A 136 -9.34 -11.06 -17.27
C GLY A 136 -9.18 -11.00 -18.77
N ALA A 137 -9.59 -12.05 -19.45
CA ALA A 137 -9.61 -12.13 -20.90
C ALA A 137 -10.83 -12.91 -21.34
N CYS A 138 -11.33 -12.58 -22.53
CA CYS A 138 -12.34 -13.35 -23.23
C CYS A 138 -11.90 -13.53 -24.68
N VAL A 139 -12.34 -14.62 -25.31
CA VAL A 139 -12.17 -14.80 -26.75
C VAL A 139 -13.31 -14.05 -27.44
N PRO A 140 -13.03 -13.10 -28.36
CA PRO A 140 -14.08 -12.42 -29.09
C PRO A 140 -14.84 -13.42 -29.98
N ASN A 141 -16.15 -13.24 -30.09
CA ASN A 141 -16.96 -14.04 -31.00
C ASN A 141 -16.89 -13.45 -32.41
N ILE A 142 -16.66 -14.29 -33.42
CA ILE A 142 -16.70 -13.89 -34.82
C ILE A 142 -18.16 -13.91 -35.26
N THR A 143 -18.61 -12.84 -35.91
CA THR A 143 -19.97 -12.72 -36.43
C THR A 143 -19.93 -12.55 -37.95
N ASP A 144 -21.06 -12.76 -38.62
CA ASP A 144 -21.18 -12.54 -40.07
C ASP A 144 -21.25 -11.03 -40.43
N THR A 145 -21.27 -10.15 -39.43
CA THR A 145 -21.21 -8.70 -39.66
C THR A 145 -19.85 -8.33 -40.24
N THR A 146 -19.87 -7.73 -41.44
CA THR A 146 -18.67 -7.23 -42.10
C THR A 146 -17.99 -6.14 -41.28
N CYS A 147 -16.66 -6.16 -41.24
CA CYS A 147 -15.85 -5.10 -40.66
C CYS A 147 -16.16 -3.76 -41.35
N ASP A 148 -16.46 -2.73 -40.57
CA ASP A 148 -16.74 -1.38 -41.04
C ASP A 148 -15.46 -0.56 -41.33
N LEU A 149 -14.29 -1.16 -41.10
CA LEU A 149 -12.99 -0.50 -41.19
C LEU A 149 -12.93 0.77 -40.32
N CYS A 150 -13.51 0.71 -39.11
CA CYS A 150 -13.32 1.79 -38.14
C CYS A 150 -11.82 1.96 -37.90
N GLU A 151 -11.26 3.08 -38.34
CA GLU A 151 -9.83 3.42 -38.26
C GLU A 151 -9.40 3.62 -36.79
N ALA A 152 -9.43 2.55 -36.01
CA ALA A 152 -9.10 2.51 -34.60
C ALA A 152 -7.62 2.75 -34.33
#